data_AF-A0A966Q2Q4-F1
#
_entry.id   AF-A0A966Q2Q4-F1
#
_cell.length_a   1.000
_cell.length_b   1.000
_cell.length_c   1.000
_cell.angle_alpha   90.00
_cell.angle_beta   90.00
_cell.angle_gamma   90.00
#
_symmetry.space_group_name_H-M   'P 1'
#
loop_
_entity.id
_entity.type
_entity.pdbx_description
1 polymer ?
#
loop_
_entity_poly.entity_id
_entity_poly.type
_entity_poly.pdbx_seq_one_letter_code
_entity_poly.pdbx_strand_id
1 'polypeptide(L)' 'MSCKRLTQKKYMLRGSPPYKANTCKEKELKGNDGMMYISKPDKKGIYKWTLKKVNKTRKLGEKEYKIHDNGNTPFTVYD' A
#
# COMPACT_ATOMS: atom_id res chain seq x y z
N MET A 1 5.71 25.68 -5.84
CA MET A 1 6.26 25.09 -4.60
C MET A 1 7.11 23.87 -4.95
N SER A 2 8.33 23.78 -4.44
CA SER A 2 9.25 22.67 -4.76
C SER A 2 9.15 21.56 -3.73
N CYS A 3 8.93 20.33 -4.19
CA CYS A 3 8.93 19.13 -3.36
C CYS A 3 10.38 18.67 -3.17
N LYS A 4 10.97 18.99 -2.01
CA LYS A 4 12.38 18.68 -1.70
C LYS A 4 12.48 17.66 -0.56
N ARG A 5 13.47 16.77 -0.67
CA ARG A 5 13.82 15.82 0.37
C ARG A 5 14.37 16.58 1.58
N LEU A 6 13.93 16.18 2.76
CA LEU A 6 14.37 16.75 4.03
C LEU A 6 15.33 15.77 4.70
N THR A 7 16.47 16.30 5.12
CA THR A 7 17.56 15.53 5.77
C THR A 7 17.55 15.67 7.29
N GLN A 8 16.60 16.40 7.86
CA GLN A 8 16.50 16.54 9.31
C GLN A 8 16.16 15.19 9.96
N LYS A 9 16.84 14.87 11.07
CA LYS A 9 16.68 13.61 11.84
C LYS A 9 15.21 13.23 12.06
N LYS A 10 14.35 14.20 12.38
CA LYS A 10 12.90 13.98 12.60
C LYS A 10 12.16 13.39 11.39
N TYR A 11 12.56 13.71 10.15
CA TYR A 11 11.92 13.21 8.93
C TYR A 11 12.56 11.90 8.45
N MET A 12 13.83 11.69 8.76
CA MET A 12 14.54 10.44 8.43
C MET A 12 14.13 9.28 9.35
N LEU A 13 13.80 9.56 10.62
CA LEU A 13 13.39 8.54 11.60
C LEU A 13 11.90 8.16 11.54
N ARG A 14 11.07 8.96 10.87
CA ARG A 14 9.63 8.64 10.73
C ARG A 14 9.43 7.59 9.64
N GLY A 15 8.40 6.76 9.77
CA GLY A 15 8.01 5.79 8.73
C GLY A 15 7.57 6.48 7.43
N SER A 16 6.90 7.63 7.53
CA SER A 16 6.46 8.43 6.37
C SER A 16 7.63 8.94 5.50
N PRO A 17 7.40 9.30 4.23
CA PRO A 17 8.45 9.83 3.35
C PRO A 17 9.16 11.05 3.96
N PRO A 18 10.49 11.20 3.76
CA PRO A 18 11.28 12.33 4.26
C PRO A 18 11.04 13.60 3.42
N TYR A 19 9.77 13.96 3.22
CA TYR A 19 9.30 15.07 2.41
C TYR A 19 8.14 15.76 3.14
N LYS A 20 7.95 17.06 2.95
CA LYS A 20 6.77 17.76 3.50
C LYS A 20 5.56 17.54 2.60
N ALA A 21 4.46 17.00 3.15
CA ALA A 21 3.23 16.74 2.41
C ALA A 21 2.65 18.03 1.78
N ASN A 22 2.60 19.14 2.53
CA ASN A 22 2.15 20.45 2.03
C ASN A 22 2.90 20.97 0.78
N THR A 23 4.18 20.61 0.64
CA THR A 23 4.98 21.00 -0.53
C THR A 23 4.92 19.98 -1.67
N CYS A 24 4.52 18.75 -1.36
CA CYS A 24 4.43 17.62 -2.29
C CYS A 24 2.96 17.22 -2.44
N LYS A 25 2.10 18.16 -2.85
CA LYS A 25 0.65 17.93 -2.99
C LYS A 25 0.38 16.81 -3.98
N GLU A 26 -0.50 15.88 -3.63
CA GLU A 26 -1.01 14.78 -4.48
C GLU A 26 0.07 13.81 -5.01
N LYS A 27 1.30 13.91 -4.51
CA LYS A 27 2.36 12.98 -4.87
C LYS A 27 2.22 11.68 -4.09
N GLU A 28 2.69 10.61 -4.71
CA GLU A 28 2.87 9.32 -4.07
C GLU A 28 4.36 9.06 -3.87
N LEU A 29 4.76 8.73 -2.64
CA LEU A 29 6.14 8.46 -2.30
C LEU A 29 6.22 7.28 -1.35
N LYS A 30 7.29 6.48 -1.51
CA LYS A 30 7.62 5.41 -0.58
C LYS A 30 8.15 6.00 0.73
N GLY A 31 7.63 5.50 1.85
CA GLY A 31 8.11 5.83 3.19
C GLY A 31 9.43 5.16 3.52
N ASN A 32 10.06 5.60 4.61
CA ASN A 32 11.25 4.94 5.15
C ASN A 32 10.92 3.55 5.72
N ASP A 33 9.64 3.31 6.06
CA ASP A 33 9.09 2.00 6.43
C ASP A 33 8.83 1.06 5.23
N GLY A 34 9.07 1.55 4.01
CA GLY A 34 8.83 0.82 2.77
C GLY A 34 7.38 0.82 2.29
N MET A 35 6.45 1.43 3.01
CA MET A 35 5.05 1.52 2.61
C MET A 35 4.84 2.66 1.60
N MET A 36 3.78 2.58 0.79
CA MET A 36 3.42 3.66 -0.14
C MET A 36 2.51 4.67 0.56
N TYR A 37 2.86 5.95 0.46
CA TYR A 37 2.09 7.07 0.99
C TYR A 37 1.64 8.00 -0.13
N ILE A 38 0.49 8.63 0.05
CA ILE A 38 -0.05 9.68 -0.82
C ILE A 38 -0.27 10.95 -0.01
N SER A 39 0.11 12.09 -0.57
CA SER A 39 -0.13 13.39 0.03
C SER A 39 -1.53 13.87 -0.30
N LYS A 40 -2.45 13.84 0.68
CA LYS A 40 -3.85 14.25 0.50
C LYS A 40 -4.24 15.36 1.48
N PRO A 41 -5.08 16.31 1.05
CA PRO A 41 -5.60 17.34 1.95
C PRO A 41 -6.55 16.72 2.98
N ASP A 42 -6.54 17.25 4.19
CA ASP A 42 -7.58 16.99 5.18
C ASP A 42 -8.79 17.92 4.97
N LYS A 43 -9.80 17.79 5.84
CA LYS A 43 -11.03 18.62 5.80
C LYS A 43 -10.75 20.13 5.88
N LYS A 44 -9.59 20.54 6.41
CA LYS A 44 -9.13 21.93 6.51
C LYS A 44 -8.17 22.33 5.38
N GLY A 45 -7.96 21.46 4.38
CA GLY A 45 -7.08 21.71 3.24
C GLY A 45 -5.59 21.50 3.52
N ILE A 46 -5.21 20.96 4.69
CA ILE A 46 -3.80 20.71 5.03
C ILE A 46 -3.40 19.34 4.48
N TYR A 47 -2.35 19.30 3.66
CA TYR A 47 -1.87 18.04 3.07
C TYR A 47 -1.07 17.23 4.09
N LYS A 48 -1.42 15.95 4.21
CA LYS A 48 -0.77 14.97 5.09
C LYS A 48 -0.43 13.72 4.29
N TRP A 49 0.66 13.06 4.69
CA TRP A 49 1.00 11.75 4.16
C TRP A 49 0.06 10.71 4.75
N THR A 50 -0.69 10.05 3.88
CA THR A 50 -1.64 9.00 4.23
C THR A 50 -1.22 7.71 3.55
N LEU A 51 -1.25 6.59 4.27
CA LEU A 51 -0.94 5.28 3.71
C LEU A 51 -1.89 4.97 2.54
N LYS A 52 -1.32 4.60 1.40
CA LYS A 52 -2.07 4.09 0.26
C LYS A 52 -2.44 2.64 0.58
N LYS A 53 -3.71 2.42 0.95
CA LYS A 53 -4.25 1.07 1.11
C LYS A 53 -4.21 0.40 -0.27
N VAL A 54 -3.30 -0.54 -0.45
CA VAL A 54 -3.40 -1.51 -1.54
C VAL A 54 -4.48 -2.51 -1.14
N ASN A 55 -5.50 -2.66 -1.98
CA ASN A 55 -6.39 -3.81 -1.91
C ASN A 55 -5.53 -5.04 -2.23
N LYS A 56 -4.92 -5.64 -1.20
CA LYS A 56 -4.21 -6.91 -1.35
C LYS A 56 -5.25 -7.96 -1.68
N THR A 57 -5.53 -8.19 -2.95
CA THR A 57 -5.95 -9.52 -3.38
C THR A 57 -4.78 -10.43 -3.04
N ARG A 58 -4.92 -11.24 -1.99
CA ARG A 58 -3.93 -12.29 -1.73
C ARG A 58 -4.02 -13.18 -2.97
N LYS A 59 -2.96 -13.23 -3.80
CA LYS A 59 -2.82 -14.31 -4.77
C LYS A 59 -2.82 -15.59 -3.94
N LEU A 60 -3.94 -16.31 -3.92
CA LEU A 60 -3.99 -17.66 -3.42
C LEU A 60 -3.02 -18.45 -4.30
N GLY A 61 -1.99 -19.05 -3.71
CA GLY A 61 -1.07 -19.89 -4.48
C GLY A 61 -1.87 -20.94 -5.26
N GLU A 62 -1.48 -21.18 -6.51
CA GLU A 62 -2.08 -22.19 -7.38
C GLU A 62 -1.92 -23.55 -6.70
N LYS A 63 -2.99 -24.01 -6.04
CA LYS A 63 -3.10 -25.38 -5.56
C LYS A 63 -3.84 -26.14 -6.66
N GLU A 64 -3.16 -27.11 -7.27
CA GLU A 64 -3.78 -28.02 -8.24
C GLU A 64 -4.68 -28.99 -7.47
N TYR A 65 -5.99 -28.89 -7.68
CA TYR A 65 -6.96 -29.82 -7.12
C TYR A 65 -7.37 -30.81 -8.22
N LYS A 66 -7.25 -32.11 -7.97
CA LYS A 66 -7.87 -33.14 -8.82
C LYS A 66 -9.39 -33.09 -8.57
N ILE A 67 -10.13 -32.48 -9.49
CA ILE A 67 -11.61 -32.42 -9.44
C ILE A 67 -12.15 -33.63 -10.19
N HIS A 68 -12.89 -34.51 -9.50
CA HIS A 68 -13.61 -35.61 -10.12
C HIS A 68 -15.11 -35.28 -10.14
N ASP A 69 -15.76 -35.45 -11.29
CA ASP A 69 -17.21 -35.21 -11.47
C ASP A 69 -17.97 -36.54 -11.33
N ASN A 70 -18.86 -36.65 -10.33
CA ASN A 70 -19.76 -37.78 -10.16
C ASN A 70 -21.23 -37.38 -10.43
N GLY A 71 -21.44 -36.41 -11.33
CA GLY A 71 -22.74 -36.10 -11.90
C GLY A 71 -23.71 -35.33 -10.99
N ASN A 72 -23.27 -34.84 -9.82
CA ASN A 72 -24.12 -33.94 -9.02
C ASN A 72 -23.39 -32.94 -8.11
N THR A 73 -22.13 -33.18 -7.69
CA THR A 73 -21.25 -32.16 -7.07
C THR A 73 -19.77 -32.53 -7.23
N PRO A 74 -18.88 -31.59 -7.63
CA PRO A 74 -17.44 -31.85 -7.63
C PRO A 74 -16.91 -31.95 -6.18
N PHE A 75 -16.15 -33.01 -5.88
CA PHE A 75 -15.49 -33.20 -4.58
C PHE A 75 -13.97 -33.27 -4.72
N THR A 76 -13.25 -32.76 -3.73
CA THR A 76 -11.79 -32.83 -3.65
C THR A 76 -11.35 -34.12 -2.96
N VAL A 77 -10.37 -34.83 -3.51
CA VAL A 77 -9.76 -36.03 -2.90
C VAL A 77 -8.30 -35.74 -2.52
N TYR A 78 -7.86 -36.25 -1.38
CA TYR A 78 -6.45 -36.29 -0.98
C TYR A 78 -5.99 -37.75 -1.08
N ASP A 79 -4.78 -37.97 -1.60
CA ASP A 79 -4.12 -39.30 -1.61
C ASP A 79 -3.74 -39.75 -0.18
#